data_AF-A0A5J4TQH7-F1
#
_entry.id   AF-A0A5J4TQH7-F1
#
_cell.length_a   1.000
_cell.length_b   1.000
_cell.length_c   1.000
_cell.angle_alpha   90.00
_cell.angle_beta   90.00
_cell.angle_gamma   90.00
#
_symmetry.space_group_name_H-M   'P 1'
#
loop_
_entity.id
_entity.type
_entity.pdbx_description
1 polymer ?
#
loop_
_entity_poly.entity_id
_entity_poly.type
_entity_poly.pdbx_seq_one_letter_code
_entity_poly.pdbx_strand_id
1 'polypeptide(L)'
;MVKIIDSHDHKVVAEAFSLIEGMINCIGKKDEQRKQNPFCQSLIDNGIVDKLIQHIDSRRGNYNIQIAHLFAYLFKAAPLPSQIRKQVIDQLFEREDFDKLLLLAECRENQDDIIANDLGSQFNKDLGYFSTIDIIHLINKILELGSNSNKAKIALATNKKLYILTNDEEEKIRKKSIKTMKIIVDIFEQVEEEGQFEDIDAISIHSKQK
;
A
#
# COMPACT_ATOMS: atom_id res chain seq x y z
N MET A 1 28.03 7.32 1.26
CA MET A 1 26.77 7.24 0.48
C MET A 1 25.99 8.55 0.54
N VAL A 2 25.79 9.18 1.70
CA VAL A 2 25.21 10.55 1.81
C VAL A 2 25.84 11.56 0.83
N LYS A 3 27.18 11.68 0.83
CA LYS A 3 27.90 12.57 -0.12
C LYS A 3 27.66 12.27 -1.60
N ILE A 4 27.25 11.05 -1.95
CA ILE A 4 26.97 10.62 -3.32
C ILE A 4 25.53 11.03 -3.71
N ILE A 5 24.59 10.91 -2.77
CA ILE A 5 23.21 11.38 -2.94
C ILE A 5 23.16 12.91 -3.06
N ASP A 6 24.03 13.62 -2.33
CA ASP A 6 24.22 15.07 -2.44
C ASP A 6 24.96 15.53 -3.72
N SER A 7 25.24 14.62 -4.65
CA SER A 7 25.91 14.97 -5.90
C SER A 7 25.03 15.87 -6.78
N HIS A 8 25.66 16.82 -7.46
CA HIS A 8 25.00 17.61 -8.51
C HIS A 8 24.86 16.83 -9.82
N ASP A 9 25.56 15.70 -9.95
CA ASP A 9 25.46 14.81 -11.10
C ASP A 9 24.29 13.84 -10.93
N HIS A 10 23.25 14.05 -11.73
CA HIS A 10 22.03 13.23 -11.75
C HIS A 10 22.28 11.74 -12.03
N LYS A 11 23.32 11.39 -12.82
CA LYS A 11 23.66 9.99 -13.07
C LYS A 11 24.26 9.36 -11.82
N VAL A 12 25.10 10.09 -11.10
CA VAL A 12 25.68 9.63 -9.84
C VAL A 12 24.59 9.41 -8.78
N VAL A 13 23.62 10.31 -8.70
CA VAL A 13 22.47 10.16 -7.78
C VAL A 13 21.59 8.96 -8.18
N ALA A 14 21.30 8.81 -9.47
CA ALA A 14 20.50 7.67 -9.97
C ALA A 14 21.19 6.32 -9.69
N GLU A 15 22.50 6.24 -9.89
CA GLU A 15 23.28 5.04 -9.59
C GLU A 15 23.26 4.74 -8.08
N ALA A 16 23.37 5.77 -7.24
CA ALA A 16 23.25 5.61 -5.80
C ALA A 16 21.87 5.05 -5.40
N PHE A 17 20.78 5.53 -6.00
CA PHE A 17 19.44 5.00 -5.74
C PHE A 17 19.31 3.55 -6.19
N SER A 18 19.81 3.20 -7.37
CA SER A 18 19.82 1.82 -7.87
C SER A 18 20.61 0.87 -6.96
N LEU A 19 21.75 1.32 -6.40
CA LEU A 19 22.53 0.55 -5.44
C LEU A 19 21.79 0.34 -4.12
N ILE A 20 21.20 1.41 -3.58
CA ILE A 20 20.41 1.35 -2.35
C ILE A 20 19.22 0.41 -2.55
N GLU A 21 18.52 0.54 -3.67
CA GLU A 21 17.41 -0.33 -4.05
C GLU A 21 17.86 -1.78 -4.18
N GLY A 22 18.99 -2.04 -4.84
CA GLY A 22 19.58 -3.38 -4.95
C GLY A 22 19.88 -3.99 -3.58
N MET A 23 20.50 -3.22 -2.68
CA MET A 23 20.81 -3.68 -1.31
C MET A 23 19.53 -4.04 -0.54
N ILE A 24 18.55 -3.16 -0.59
CA ILE A 24 17.27 -3.31 0.11
C ILE A 24 16.47 -4.48 -0.48
N ASN A 25 16.44 -4.64 -1.80
CA ASN A 25 15.72 -5.70 -2.50
C ASN A 25 16.32 -7.08 -2.25
N CYS A 26 17.65 -7.21 -2.23
CA CYS A 26 18.32 -8.50 -2.01
C CYS A 26 18.02 -9.09 -0.64
N ILE A 27 17.81 -8.23 0.36
CA ILE A 27 17.62 -8.63 1.76
C ILE A 27 16.13 -8.63 2.13
N GLY A 28 15.36 -7.60 1.72
CA GLY A 28 13.95 -7.44 2.05
C GLY A 28 13.00 -8.46 1.39
N LYS A 29 13.37 -9.05 0.24
CA LYS A 29 12.55 -10.10 -0.40
C LYS A 29 12.52 -11.42 0.37
N LYS A 30 13.46 -11.64 1.29
CA LYS A 30 13.54 -12.86 2.10
C LYS A 30 12.96 -12.71 3.50
N ASP A 31 12.50 -11.51 3.87
CA ASP A 31 12.04 -11.24 5.23
C ASP A 31 10.59 -11.66 5.45
N GLU A 32 10.35 -12.22 6.62
CA GLU A 32 9.07 -12.64 7.15
C GLU A 32 8.05 -11.47 7.18
N GLN A 33 6.76 -11.81 7.17
CA GLN A 33 5.66 -10.85 7.31
C GLN A 33 5.78 -10.10 8.64
N ARG A 34 5.52 -8.78 8.63
CA ARG A 34 5.65 -7.82 9.73
C ARG A 34 7.08 -7.64 10.26
N LYS A 35 8.08 -8.17 9.58
CA LYS A 35 9.48 -7.93 9.95
C LYS A 35 10.02 -6.73 9.19
N GLN A 36 10.63 -5.82 9.94
CA GLN A 36 11.18 -4.60 9.38
C GLN A 36 12.49 -4.86 8.62
N ASN A 37 12.73 -4.07 7.57
CA ASN A 37 13.98 -4.14 6.82
C ASN A 37 15.19 -3.90 7.74
N PRO A 38 16.21 -4.78 7.75
CA PRO A 38 17.39 -4.66 8.62
C PRO A 38 18.17 -3.35 8.44
N PHE A 39 18.09 -2.72 7.27
CA PHE A 39 18.79 -1.46 7.01
C PHE A 39 17.99 -0.23 7.43
N CYS A 40 16.71 -0.35 7.77
CA CYS A 40 15.86 0.79 8.06
C CYS A 40 16.49 1.72 9.11
N GLN A 41 16.84 1.17 10.28
CA GLN A 41 17.43 1.98 11.35
C GLN A 41 18.79 2.57 10.95
N SER A 42 19.65 1.78 10.30
CA SER A 42 20.97 2.28 9.88
C SER A 42 20.89 3.42 8.87
N LEU A 43 19.94 3.36 7.92
CA LEU A 43 19.73 4.42 6.92
C LEU A 43 19.04 5.67 7.50
N ILE A 44 18.26 5.50 8.57
CA ILE A 44 17.75 6.62 9.36
C ILE A 44 18.92 7.28 10.10
N ASP A 45 19.68 6.51 10.88
CA ASP A 45 20.74 7.03 11.75
C ASP A 45 21.86 7.73 10.98
N ASN A 46 22.14 7.29 9.76
CA ASN A 46 23.17 7.90 8.91
C ASN A 46 22.67 9.06 8.05
N GLY A 47 21.39 9.45 8.18
CA GLY A 47 20.79 10.59 7.48
C GLY A 47 20.47 10.34 6.00
N ILE A 48 20.58 9.10 5.48
CA ILE A 48 20.19 8.80 4.11
C ILE A 48 18.69 9.01 3.90
N VAL A 49 17.84 8.62 4.87
CA VAL A 49 16.39 8.82 4.78
C VAL A 49 16.05 10.31 4.63
N ASP A 50 16.68 11.19 5.41
CA ASP A 50 16.47 12.63 5.32
C ASP A 50 16.86 13.18 3.93
N LYS A 51 17.94 12.65 3.35
CA LYS A 51 18.34 13.01 1.99
C LYS A 51 17.35 12.52 0.94
N LEU A 52 16.86 11.29 1.06
CA LEU A 52 15.81 10.77 0.16
C LEU A 52 14.54 11.62 0.25
N ILE A 53 14.15 12.05 1.45
CA ILE A 53 13.03 12.98 1.66
C ILE A 53 13.28 14.31 0.95
N GLN A 54 14.48 14.89 1.05
CA GLN A 54 14.82 16.15 0.36
C GLN A 54 14.74 16.04 -1.17
N HIS A 55 14.92 14.83 -1.72
CA HIS A 55 14.84 14.57 -3.15
C HIS A 55 13.43 14.27 -3.67
N ILE A 56 12.44 14.11 -2.79
CA ILE A 56 11.05 14.00 -3.22
C ILE A 56 10.58 15.40 -3.64
N ASP A 57 10.44 15.61 -4.95
CA ASP A 57 10.03 16.89 -5.53
C ASP A 57 8.94 16.63 -6.56
N SER A 58 7.78 17.24 -6.38
CA SER A 58 6.65 17.13 -7.31
C SER A 58 6.99 17.59 -8.73
N ARG A 59 8.09 18.33 -8.93
CA ARG A 59 8.56 18.80 -10.25
C ARG A 59 9.58 17.87 -10.92
N ARG A 60 10.13 16.88 -10.23
CA ARG A 60 11.16 15.95 -10.74
C ARG A 60 10.64 14.51 -10.73
N GLY A 61 9.62 14.25 -11.56
CA GLY A 61 8.84 13.00 -11.56
C GLY A 61 9.62 11.69 -11.75
N ASN A 62 10.86 11.70 -12.23
CA ASN A 62 11.61 10.47 -12.47
C ASN A 62 12.15 9.80 -11.20
N TYR A 63 12.49 10.56 -10.15
CA TYR A 63 13.02 9.96 -8.92
C TYR A 63 11.92 9.65 -7.90
N ASN A 64 10.76 10.31 -7.98
CA ASN A 64 9.70 10.15 -6.99
C ASN A 64 9.21 8.71 -6.89
N ILE A 65 9.07 8.01 -8.02
CA ILE A 65 8.64 6.61 -8.00
C ILE A 65 9.71 5.69 -7.41
N GLN A 66 10.98 5.93 -7.75
CA GLN A 66 12.09 5.14 -7.25
C GLN A 66 12.25 5.35 -5.73
N ILE A 67 12.10 6.59 -5.28
CA ILE A 67 12.05 6.95 -3.85
C ILE A 67 10.85 6.27 -3.18
N ALA A 68 9.65 6.30 -3.77
CA ALA A 68 8.48 5.65 -3.22
C ALA A 68 8.68 4.13 -3.07
N HIS A 69 9.32 3.47 -4.04
CA HIS A 69 9.70 2.06 -3.96
C HIS A 69 10.67 1.80 -2.80
N LEU A 70 11.72 2.63 -2.68
CA LEU A 70 12.67 2.55 -1.56
C LEU A 70 11.96 2.66 -0.22
N PHE A 71 11.05 3.63 -0.07
CA PHE A 71 10.28 3.80 1.15
C PHE A 71 9.36 2.62 1.43
N ALA A 72 8.71 2.03 0.42
CA ALA A 72 7.88 0.84 0.60
C ALA A 72 8.67 -0.35 1.16
N TYR A 73 9.89 -0.58 0.68
CA TYR A 73 10.73 -1.64 1.21
C TYR A 73 11.31 -1.32 2.59
N LEU A 74 11.73 -0.07 2.83
CA LEU A 74 12.34 0.34 4.10
C LEU A 74 11.33 0.42 5.24
N PHE A 75 10.08 0.75 4.96
CA PHE A 75 9.02 0.98 5.95
C PHE A 75 7.88 -0.05 5.82
N LYS A 76 8.17 -1.25 5.32
CA LYS A 76 7.23 -2.37 5.23
C LYS A 76 6.50 -2.61 6.56
N ALA A 77 7.24 -2.68 7.67
CA ALA A 77 6.69 -2.97 9.00
C ALA A 77 6.79 -1.79 9.99
N ALA A 78 6.97 -0.58 9.48
CA ALA A 78 7.05 0.64 10.29
C ALA A 78 6.26 1.77 9.63
N PRO A 79 5.80 2.76 10.39
CA PRO A 79 5.10 3.88 9.80
C PRO A 79 6.02 4.70 8.89
N LEU A 80 5.49 5.09 7.73
CA LEU A 80 6.16 6.04 6.85
C LEU A 80 6.38 7.38 7.58
N PRO A 81 7.50 8.07 7.31
CA PRO A 81 7.72 9.42 7.81
C PRO A 81 6.56 10.33 7.41
N SER A 82 5.96 10.99 8.41
CA SER A 82 4.73 11.77 8.24
C SER A 82 4.80 12.82 7.11
N GLN A 83 5.99 13.38 6.86
CA GLN A 83 6.22 14.44 5.89
C GLN A 83 6.01 13.98 4.44
N ILE A 84 6.25 12.70 4.14
CA ILE A 84 6.22 12.15 2.77
C ILE A 84 5.18 11.07 2.57
N ARG A 85 4.50 10.65 3.65
CA ARG A 85 3.59 9.49 3.65
C ARG A 85 2.58 9.54 2.51
N LYS A 86 1.87 10.67 2.40
CA LYS A 86 0.88 10.89 1.34
C LYS A 86 1.51 10.82 -0.05
N GLN A 87 2.64 11.50 -0.25
CA GLN A 87 3.32 11.53 -1.55
C GLN A 87 3.77 10.13 -1.99
N VAL A 88 4.32 9.33 -1.08
CA VAL A 88 4.70 7.94 -1.38
C VAL A 88 3.47 7.13 -1.79
N ILE A 89 2.40 7.17 -1.00
CA ILE A 89 1.18 6.40 -1.28
C ILE A 89 0.54 6.84 -2.61
N ASP A 90 0.43 8.14 -2.86
CA ASP A 90 -0.10 8.71 -4.11
C ASP A 90 0.70 8.19 -5.31
N GLN A 91 2.04 8.26 -5.26
CA GLN A 91 2.90 7.81 -6.35
C GLN A 91 2.75 6.31 -6.63
N LEU A 92 2.58 5.48 -5.60
CA LEU A 92 2.37 4.04 -5.78
C LEU A 92 1.01 3.74 -6.40
N PHE A 93 -0.05 4.47 -6.01
CA PHE A 93 -1.37 4.33 -6.63
C PHE A 93 -1.39 4.82 -8.09
N GLU A 94 -0.76 5.95 -8.40
CA GLU A 94 -0.66 6.49 -9.77
C GLU A 94 0.01 5.52 -10.75
N ARG A 95 0.89 4.65 -10.25
CA ARG A 95 1.61 3.64 -11.04
C ARG A 95 1.03 2.23 -10.94
N GLU A 96 -0.07 2.06 -10.19
CA GLU A 96 -0.66 0.74 -9.90
C GLU A 96 0.34 -0.25 -9.25
N ASP A 97 1.31 0.27 -8.49
CA ASP A 97 2.34 -0.52 -7.78
C ASP A 97 1.78 -1.15 -6.50
N PHE A 98 0.74 -1.96 -6.65
CA PHE A 98 0.03 -2.60 -5.54
C PHE A 98 0.90 -3.56 -4.74
N ASP A 99 1.96 -4.12 -5.35
CA ASP A 99 2.93 -4.95 -4.64
C ASP A 99 3.73 -4.15 -3.60
N LYS A 100 4.02 -2.87 -3.86
CA LYS A 100 4.67 -1.96 -2.90
C LYS A 100 3.70 -1.48 -1.83
N LEU A 101 2.45 -1.18 -2.21
CA LEU A 101 1.39 -0.86 -1.24
C LEU A 101 1.14 -2.05 -0.30
N LEU A 102 1.22 -3.28 -0.80
CA LEU A 102 1.11 -4.49 0.00
C LEU A 102 2.20 -4.59 1.08
N LEU A 103 3.44 -4.22 0.76
CA LEU A 103 4.52 -4.17 1.74
C LEU A 103 4.19 -3.16 2.86
N LEU A 104 3.79 -1.95 2.48
CA LEU A 104 3.45 -0.89 3.43
C LEU A 104 2.25 -1.28 4.32
N ALA A 105 1.29 -2.02 3.77
CA ALA A 105 0.10 -2.49 4.48
C ALA A 105 0.41 -3.52 5.58
N GLU A 106 1.66 -3.95 5.77
CA GLU A 106 2.03 -4.74 6.94
C GLU A 106 2.13 -3.90 8.23
N CYS A 107 2.24 -2.58 8.10
CA CYS A 107 2.12 -1.62 9.21
C CYS A 107 0.70 -1.04 9.29
N ARG A 108 0.08 -1.07 10.47
CA ARG A 108 -1.29 -0.57 10.68
C ARG A 108 -1.45 0.91 10.35
N GLU A 109 -0.51 1.75 10.74
CA GLU A 109 -0.58 3.19 10.46
C GLU A 109 -0.57 3.46 8.96
N ASN A 110 0.27 2.75 8.19
CA ASN A 110 0.27 2.87 6.74
C ASN A 110 -1.04 2.38 6.11
N GLN A 111 -1.71 1.38 6.68
CA GLN A 111 -3.02 0.94 6.19
C GLN A 111 -4.08 2.03 6.29
N ASP A 112 -4.10 2.79 7.38
CA ASP A 112 -5.06 3.89 7.57
C ASP A 112 -4.93 4.90 6.41
N ASP A 113 -3.69 5.24 6.05
CA ASP A 113 -3.40 6.16 4.95
C ASP A 113 -3.68 5.54 3.56
N ILE A 114 -3.41 4.25 3.36
CA ILE A 114 -3.74 3.54 2.11
C ILE A 114 -5.26 3.52 1.89
N ILE A 115 -6.04 3.28 2.94
CA ILE A 115 -7.50 3.29 2.87
C ILE A 115 -8.03 4.70 2.66
N ALA A 116 -7.46 5.68 3.38
CA ALA A 116 -7.81 7.09 3.23
C ALA A 116 -7.51 7.63 1.83
N ASN A 117 -6.53 7.05 1.13
CA ASN A 117 -6.23 7.37 -0.26
C ASN A 117 -7.10 6.63 -1.29
N ASP A 118 -8.31 6.29 -0.87
CA ASP A 118 -9.39 5.78 -1.70
C ASP A 118 -9.09 4.46 -2.43
N LEU A 119 -8.48 3.52 -1.70
CA LEU A 119 -8.26 2.14 -2.18
C LEU A 119 -9.55 1.51 -2.74
N GLY A 120 -10.71 1.83 -2.14
CA GLY A 120 -12.01 1.37 -2.61
C GLY A 120 -12.32 1.82 -4.04
N SER A 121 -12.24 3.11 -4.34
CA SER A 121 -12.46 3.60 -5.70
C SER A 121 -11.40 3.10 -6.68
N GLN A 122 -10.13 2.99 -6.25
CA GLN A 122 -9.06 2.42 -7.07
C GLN A 122 -9.38 0.98 -7.47
N PHE A 123 -9.86 0.17 -6.52
CA PHE A 123 -10.32 -1.19 -6.81
C PHE A 123 -11.47 -1.21 -7.79
N ASN A 124 -12.38 -0.25 -7.71
CA ASN A 124 -13.56 -0.19 -8.57
C ASN A 124 -13.27 0.25 -10.03
N LYS A 125 -12.08 0.75 -10.35
CA LYS A 125 -11.66 1.06 -11.74
C LYS A 125 -11.48 -0.19 -12.58
N ASP A 126 -11.58 -0.07 -13.90
CA ASP A 126 -11.27 -1.16 -14.83
C ASP A 126 -9.75 -1.36 -14.89
N LEU A 127 -9.27 -2.33 -14.11
CA LEU A 127 -7.87 -2.69 -13.98
C LEU A 127 -7.53 -3.86 -14.90
N GLY A 128 -6.28 -3.92 -15.35
CA GLY A 128 -5.75 -5.09 -16.05
C GLY A 128 -5.74 -6.34 -15.16
N TYR A 129 -5.53 -7.50 -15.77
CA TYR A 129 -5.49 -8.80 -15.08
C TYR A 129 -4.52 -8.83 -13.89
N PHE A 130 -3.27 -8.38 -14.10
CA PHE A 130 -2.24 -8.39 -13.07
C PHE A 130 -2.57 -7.40 -11.94
N SER A 131 -2.91 -6.16 -12.29
CA SER A 131 -3.34 -5.12 -11.35
C SER A 131 -4.51 -5.56 -10.49
N THR A 132 -5.51 -6.25 -11.08
CA THR A 132 -6.67 -6.80 -10.36
C THR A 132 -6.25 -7.85 -9.34
N ILE A 133 -5.32 -8.74 -9.68
CA ILE A 133 -4.83 -9.76 -8.74
C ILE A 133 -4.08 -9.13 -7.56
N ASP A 134 -3.25 -8.12 -7.84
CA ASP A 134 -2.40 -7.49 -6.84
C ASP A 134 -3.22 -6.63 -5.87
N ILE A 135 -4.19 -5.88 -6.38
CA ILE A 135 -5.10 -5.12 -5.51
C ILE A 135 -6.01 -6.04 -4.66
N ILE A 136 -6.47 -7.20 -5.19
CA ILE A 136 -7.17 -8.19 -4.37
C ILE A 136 -6.25 -8.73 -3.27
N HIS A 137 -4.95 -8.87 -3.56
CA HIS A 137 -3.99 -9.29 -2.55
C HIS A 137 -3.80 -8.23 -1.45
N LEU A 138 -3.71 -6.96 -1.83
CA LEU A 138 -3.68 -5.82 -0.91
C LEU A 138 -4.93 -5.76 -0.02
N ILE A 139 -6.12 -5.90 -0.60
CA ILE A 139 -7.39 -5.94 0.14
C ILE A 139 -7.36 -7.09 1.16
N ASN A 140 -6.97 -8.30 0.75
CA ASN A 140 -6.87 -9.43 1.66
C ASN A 140 -5.89 -9.16 2.81
N LYS A 141 -4.75 -8.50 2.54
CA LYS A 141 -3.77 -8.16 3.56
C LYS A 141 -4.36 -7.21 4.62
N ILE A 142 -5.15 -6.22 4.19
CA ILE A 142 -5.86 -5.30 5.09
C ILE A 142 -6.96 -6.04 5.88
N LEU A 143 -7.74 -6.92 5.23
CA LEU A 143 -8.76 -7.73 5.89
C LEU A 143 -8.16 -8.68 6.95
N GLU A 144 -6.97 -9.20 6.69
CA GLU A 144 -6.22 -10.07 7.60
C GLU A 144 -5.68 -9.30 8.81
N LEU A 145 -4.92 -8.22 8.55
CA LEU A 145 -4.07 -7.58 9.54
C LEU A 145 -4.62 -6.27 10.12
N GLY A 146 -5.64 -5.70 9.50
CA GLY A 146 -6.15 -4.38 9.86
C GLY A 146 -6.98 -4.35 11.13
N SER A 147 -7.27 -3.14 11.60
CA SER A 147 -8.23 -2.91 12.69
C SER A 147 -9.65 -3.29 12.25
N ASN A 148 -10.56 -3.59 13.18
CA ASN A 148 -11.97 -3.86 12.84
C ASN A 148 -12.58 -2.73 12.00
N SER A 149 -12.27 -1.46 12.32
CA SER A 149 -12.70 -0.31 11.53
C SER A 149 -12.17 -0.35 10.09
N ASN A 150 -10.89 -0.69 9.89
CA ASN A 150 -10.29 -0.80 8.56
C ASN A 150 -10.88 -1.96 7.76
N LYS A 151 -11.06 -3.11 8.43
CA LYS A 151 -11.68 -4.30 7.85
C LYS A 151 -13.10 -3.98 7.37
N ALA A 152 -13.92 -3.35 8.20
CA ALA A 152 -15.28 -2.95 7.85
C ALA A 152 -15.29 -1.96 6.67
N LYS A 153 -14.50 -0.87 6.74
CA LYS A 153 -14.39 0.13 5.67
C LYS A 153 -14.02 -0.50 4.32
N ILE A 154 -12.99 -1.35 4.29
CA ILE A 154 -12.55 -1.96 3.03
C ILE A 154 -13.54 -3.02 2.54
N ALA A 155 -14.14 -3.80 3.45
CA ALA A 155 -15.18 -4.76 3.11
C ALA A 155 -16.35 -4.06 2.40
N LEU A 156 -16.88 -2.98 2.97
CA LEU A 156 -17.97 -2.19 2.38
C LEU A 156 -17.60 -1.65 0.99
N ALA A 157 -16.43 -1.03 0.88
CA ALA A 157 -16.02 -0.36 -0.35
C ALA A 157 -15.75 -1.32 -1.52
N THR A 158 -15.40 -2.58 -1.22
CA THR A 158 -14.96 -3.56 -2.23
C THR A 158 -15.95 -4.70 -2.47
N ASN A 159 -16.93 -4.89 -1.58
CA ASN A 159 -17.90 -5.99 -1.60
C ASN A 159 -18.56 -6.19 -2.97
N LYS A 160 -19.16 -5.12 -3.53
CA LYS A 160 -19.91 -5.21 -4.79
C LYS A 160 -19.06 -5.73 -5.94
N LYS A 161 -17.85 -5.19 -6.10
CA LYS A 161 -16.96 -5.60 -7.20
C LYS A 161 -16.38 -6.99 -6.96
N LEU A 162 -15.99 -7.33 -5.72
CA LEU A 162 -15.54 -8.68 -5.40
C LEU A 162 -16.60 -9.74 -5.67
N TYR A 163 -17.87 -9.43 -5.38
CA TYR A 163 -19.00 -10.30 -5.71
C TYR A 163 -19.14 -10.52 -7.23
N ILE A 164 -19.01 -9.47 -8.05
CA ILE A 164 -19.01 -9.61 -9.51
C ILE A 164 -17.86 -10.53 -9.96
N LEU A 165 -16.66 -10.32 -9.42
CA LEU A 165 -15.48 -11.09 -9.74
C LEU A 165 -15.53 -12.55 -9.26
N THR A 166 -16.52 -12.98 -8.48
CA THR A 166 -16.70 -14.42 -8.18
C THR A 166 -17.22 -15.22 -9.38
N ASN A 167 -17.66 -14.54 -10.44
CA ASN A 167 -18.09 -15.14 -11.69
C ASN A 167 -17.15 -14.79 -12.85
N ASP A 168 -15.95 -14.28 -12.55
CA ASP A 168 -14.95 -13.93 -13.56
C ASP A 168 -14.52 -15.17 -14.36
N GLU A 169 -14.28 -14.99 -15.67
CA GLU A 169 -13.80 -16.06 -16.55
C GLU A 169 -12.38 -16.49 -16.17
N GLU A 170 -11.57 -15.55 -15.66
CA GLU A 170 -10.22 -15.81 -15.20
C GLU A 170 -10.21 -16.51 -13.86
N GLU A 171 -9.92 -17.82 -13.89
CA GLU A 171 -9.99 -18.72 -12.74
C GLU A 171 -9.21 -18.23 -11.52
N LYS A 172 -8.07 -17.57 -11.73
CA LYS A 172 -7.23 -17.03 -10.65
C LYS A 172 -7.90 -15.84 -9.95
N ILE A 173 -8.54 -14.96 -10.71
CA ILE A 173 -9.32 -13.83 -10.16
C ILE A 173 -10.52 -14.40 -9.43
N ARG A 174 -11.29 -15.27 -10.07
CA ARG A 174 -12.46 -15.94 -9.50
C ARG A 174 -12.19 -16.58 -8.15
N LYS A 175 -11.17 -17.46 -8.07
CA LYS A 175 -10.80 -18.15 -6.83
C LYS A 175 -10.41 -17.19 -5.71
N LYS A 176 -9.62 -16.15 -6.03
CA LYS A 176 -9.21 -15.14 -5.06
C LYS A 176 -10.42 -14.34 -4.56
N SER A 177 -11.31 -13.91 -5.46
CA SER A 177 -12.52 -13.17 -5.13
C SER A 177 -13.45 -13.97 -4.24
N ILE A 178 -13.70 -15.25 -4.54
CA ILE A 178 -14.50 -16.14 -3.69
C ILE A 178 -13.90 -16.24 -2.28
N LYS A 179 -12.58 -16.40 -2.17
CA LYS A 179 -11.91 -16.47 -0.86
C LYS A 179 -12.07 -15.16 -0.09
N THR A 180 -11.84 -14.03 -0.74
CA THR A 180 -11.98 -12.70 -0.12
C THR A 180 -13.43 -12.44 0.31
N MET A 181 -14.41 -12.84 -0.50
CA MET A 181 -15.83 -12.67 -0.21
C MET A 181 -16.27 -13.41 1.04
N LYS A 182 -15.73 -14.61 1.30
CA LYS A 182 -16.00 -15.33 2.56
C LYS A 182 -15.55 -14.52 3.77
N ILE A 183 -14.34 -13.95 3.71
CA ILE A 183 -13.80 -13.10 4.78
C ILE A 183 -14.68 -11.86 4.99
N ILE A 184 -15.18 -11.25 3.90
CA ILE A 184 -16.08 -10.09 3.98
C ILE A 184 -17.42 -10.44 4.64
N VAL A 185 -18.00 -11.61 4.32
CA VAL A 185 -19.22 -12.09 4.98
C VAL A 185 -19.00 -12.24 6.48
N ASP A 186 -17.93 -12.92 6.88
CA ASP A 186 -17.59 -13.09 8.31
C ASP A 186 -17.43 -11.74 9.04
N ILE A 187 -16.86 -10.72 8.36
CA ILE A 187 -16.72 -9.37 8.91
C ILE A 187 -18.08 -8.68 9.06
N PHE A 188 -18.98 -8.81 8.09
CA PHE A 188 -20.31 -8.20 8.20
C PHE A 188 -21.12 -8.84 9.32
N GLU A 189 -21.05 -10.16 9.49
CA GLU A 189 -21.69 -10.85 10.62
C GLU A 189 -21.18 -10.31 11.96
N GLN A 190 -19.86 -10.16 12.12
CA GLN A 190 -19.25 -9.59 13.33
C GLN A 190 -19.70 -8.15 13.60
N VAL A 191 -19.78 -7.32 12.56
CA VAL A 191 -20.21 -5.92 12.68
C VAL A 191 -21.69 -5.81 13.06
N GLU A 192 -22.54 -6.71 12.56
CA GLU A 192 -23.96 -6.80 12.90
C GLU A 192 -24.16 -7.20 14.37
N GLU A 193 -23.43 -8.21 14.84
CA GLU A 193 -23.44 -8.64 16.24
C GLU A 193 -22.97 -7.53 17.21
N GLU A 194 -22.02 -6.69 16.78
CA GLU A 194 -21.51 -5.57 17.57
C GLU A 194 -22.42 -4.32 17.54
N GLY A 195 -23.50 -4.31 16.75
CA GLY A 195 -24.42 -3.18 16.63
C GLY A 195 -23.83 -1.94 15.95
N GLN A 196 -22.75 -2.08 15.18
CA GLN A 196 -22.02 -0.97 14.55
C GLN A 196 -22.50 -0.64 13.13
N PHE A 197 -23.61 -1.23 12.67
CA PHE A 197 -24.11 -1.04 11.31
C PHE A 197 -24.60 0.39 11.02
N GLU A 198 -25.16 1.08 12.01
CA GLU A 198 -25.68 2.45 11.84
C GLU A 198 -24.56 3.46 11.49
N ASP A 199 -23.35 3.28 12.04
CA ASP A 199 -22.18 4.13 11.74
C ASP A 199 -21.59 3.84 10.35
N ILE A 200 -21.76 2.62 9.86
CA ILE A 200 -21.22 2.12 8.60
C ILE A 200 -22.06 2.57 7.39
N ASP A 201 -23.38 2.53 7.51
CA ASP A 201 -24.29 3.03 6.46
C ASP A 201 -24.18 4.55 6.30
N ALA A 202 -23.97 5.29 7.39
CA ALA A 202 -23.74 6.74 7.33
C ALA A 202 -22.49 7.11 6.49
N ILE A 203 -21.40 6.32 6.61
CA ILE A 203 -20.15 6.49 5.84
C ILE A 203 -20.36 6.15 4.36
N SER A 204 -21.13 5.10 4.04
CA SER A 204 -21.49 4.70 2.66
C SER A 204 -22.36 5.74 1.94
N ILE A 205 -23.20 6.47 2.68
CA ILE A 205 -24.03 7.55 2.14
C ILE A 205 -23.21 8.83 1.89
N HIS A 206 -22.27 9.18 2.77
CA HIS A 206 -21.47 10.39 2.64
C HIS A 206 -20.39 10.30 1.54
N SER A 207 -19.85 9.12 1.25
CA SER A 207 -18.86 8.92 0.18
C SER A 207 -19.45 9.01 -1.24
N LYS A 208 -20.78 8.91 -1.38
CA LYS A 208 -21.50 9.06 -2.66
C LYS A 208 -21.90 10.51 -2.99
N GLN A 209 -21.62 11.47 -2.12
CA GLN A 209 -22.05 12.88 -2.26
C GLN A 209 -20.91 13.87 -2.56
N LYS A 210 -19.71 13.38 -2.92
CA LYS A 210 -18.59 14.20 -3.41
C LYS A 210 -18.19 13.77 -4.81
#